data_AF-A0A6L8RIR2-F1
#
_entry.id   AF-A0A6L8RIR2-F1
#
_cell.length_a   1.000
_cell.length_b   1.000
_cell.length_c   1.000
_cell.angle_alpha   90.00
_cell.angle_beta   90.00
_cell.angle_gamma   90.00
#
_symmetry.space_group_name_H-M   'P 1'
#
loop_
_entity.id
_entity.type
_entity.pdbx_description
1 polymer ?
#
loop_
_entity_poly.entity_id
_entity_poly.type
_entity_poly.pdbx_seq_one_letter_code
_entity_poly.pdbx_strand_id
1 'polypeptide(L)'
;MSDRLTVLTSKSVFTGTGDLPFEGFVAVRGNRIEAVGTKCEVASYLTQADEVVDLGDRTVMPGLIDVHTFYTGWALRTLGSDLSGIDDAKEAVSLLRAWKEDHPDCAAAFGHNLSETLASDAENANTAAVFDEFFGDIPVVCFTPGAETCVLNAAASARYGFTPQACYAEKIWRMMSDFLALPEVRAGYSDYMSMLNERGVTAIKEMAFDDYYGFADEMARREESGELTVRVSMMSQPVGAGANLAYAREARERFRGPFVRFSGFNRMTDRGVWAGLAEMIDPYEDTADAGAAGKTVVEEPEWDLIESELRAIDADGFRYSLHCQGDGAVRRTVALYASLPRDEHGRMLRRHAITDLENSDPTDLVEFGKLGGICEVYPQILTLDRREDCLSMMRRQIGETRLLHSWNRRGMEDSGCTVCCGTDLPLLIPSLGESIYSACGGFFADGLPVNEVNTLTLVELLRAWTAGGAYDLMREDELGTLEVGKLADICVLDRDVFDLDYRDARDLAVDMTMSDGQIVFDRNKEA
;
A
#
# COMPACT_ATOMS: atom_id res chain seq x y z
N MET A 1 -29.32 8.58 -3.31
CA MET A 1 -28.59 8.12 -4.51
C MET A 1 -29.49 8.33 -5.72
N SER A 2 -28.93 8.85 -6.82
CA SER A 2 -29.67 9.08 -8.06
C SER A 2 -30.06 7.75 -8.70
N ASP A 3 -31.29 7.60 -9.21
CA ASP A 3 -31.73 6.41 -9.98
C ASP A 3 -31.23 6.45 -11.44
N ARG A 4 -30.07 7.08 -11.66
CA ARG A 4 -29.51 7.35 -12.97
C ARG A 4 -28.90 6.07 -13.54
N LEU A 5 -29.21 5.77 -14.79
CA LEU A 5 -28.62 4.67 -15.55
C LEU A 5 -27.48 5.18 -16.45
N THR A 6 -26.26 4.79 -16.12
CA THR A 6 -25.06 5.01 -16.94
C THR A 6 -24.66 3.71 -17.61
N VAL A 7 -24.46 3.71 -18.92
CA VAL A 7 -24.03 2.53 -19.68
C VAL A 7 -22.65 2.77 -20.28
N LEU A 8 -21.66 1.98 -19.84
CA LEU A 8 -20.31 1.95 -20.39
C LEU A 8 -20.25 0.89 -21.48
N THR A 9 -19.79 1.23 -22.69
CA THR A 9 -19.58 0.24 -23.77
C THR A 9 -18.11 0.17 -24.17
N SER A 10 -17.58 -1.03 -24.37
CA SER A 10 -16.19 -1.23 -24.80
C SER A 10 -16.02 -2.52 -25.59
N LYS A 11 -14.98 -2.58 -26.43
CA LYS A 11 -14.48 -3.83 -27.04
C LYS A 11 -13.71 -4.72 -26.07
N SER A 12 -13.28 -4.18 -24.92
CA SER A 12 -12.49 -4.90 -23.91
C SER A 12 -13.14 -4.74 -22.54
N VAL A 13 -14.11 -5.59 -22.20
CA VAL A 13 -14.70 -5.68 -20.85
C VAL A 13 -14.13 -6.90 -20.13
N PHE A 14 -13.40 -6.67 -19.05
CA PHE A 14 -12.85 -7.70 -18.18
C PHE A 14 -13.60 -7.72 -16.84
N THR A 15 -14.33 -8.80 -16.55
CA THR A 15 -15.18 -8.88 -15.35
C THR A 15 -14.43 -9.30 -14.08
N GLY A 16 -13.19 -9.78 -14.20
CA GLY A 16 -12.45 -10.43 -13.11
C GLY A 16 -12.82 -11.90 -12.90
N THR A 17 -13.97 -12.37 -13.41
CA THR A 17 -14.44 -13.76 -13.26
C THR A 17 -14.02 -14.70 -14.39
N GLY A 18 -13.78 -14.17 -15.59
CA GLY A 18 -13.24 -14.91 -16.74
C GLY A 18 -11.78 -14.57 -17.02
N ASP A 19 -11.13 -15.30 -17.94
CA ASP A 19 -9.72 -15.12 -18.29
C ASP A 19 -9.48 -14.20 -19.49
N LEU A 20 -10.52 -13.85 -20.24
CA LEU A 20 -10.42 -13.02 -21.44
C LEU A 20 -11.43 -11.87 -21.40
N PRO A 21 -11.09 -10.70 -21.96
CA PRO A 21 -12.06 -9.64 -22.15
C PRO A 21 -13.03 -9.98 -23.28
N PHE A 22 -14.13 -9.24 -23.36
CA PHE A 22 -15.07 -9.34 -24.48
C PHE A 22 -15.66 -7.98 -24.88
N GLU A 23 -16.15 -7.89 -26.11
CA GLU A 23 -16.87 -6.71 -26.60
C GLU A 23 -18.28 -6.68 -26.00
N GLY A 24 -18.55 -5.69 -25.16
CA GLY A 24 -19.71 -5.67 -24.30
C GLY A 24 -20.00 -4.33 -23.65
N PHE A 25 -20.74 -4.40 -22.55
CA PHE A 25 -21.16 -3.24 -21.77
C PHE A 25 -21.26 -3.55 -20.28
N VAL A 26 -21.21 -2.48 -19.49
CA VAL A 26 -21.55 -2.45 -18.06
C VAL A 26 -22.59 -1.37 -17.84
N ALA A 27 -23.77 -1.76 -17.37
CA ALA A 27 -24.85 -0.86 -17.00
C ALA A 27 -24.85 -0.64 -15.49
N VAL A 28 -24.75 0.62 -15.06
CA VAL A 28 -24.70 1.04 -13.67
C VAL A 28 -25.94 1.86 -13.36
N ARG A 29 -26.68 1.47 -12.32
CA ARG A 29 -27.83 2.22 -11.79
C ARG A 29 -27.59 2.61 -10.35
N GLY A 30 -27.60 3.91 -10.08
CA GLY A 30 -27.21 4.43 -8.77
C GLY A 30 -25.77 4.04 -8.45
N ASN A 31 -25.57 3.20 -7.43
CA ASN A 31 -24.24 2.73 -7.03
C ASN A 31 -23.98 1.24 -7.31
N ARG A 32 -24.84 0.58 -8.09
CA ARG A 32 -24.74 -0.86 -8.38
C ARG A 32 -24.67 -1.16 -9.85
N ILE A 33 -24.00 -2.27 -10.16
CA ILE A 33 -24.00 -2.88 -11.48
C ILE A 33 -25.36 -3.53 -11.70
N GLU A 34 -26.16 -2.97 -12.61
CA GLU A 34 -27.47 -3.52 -13.00
C GLU A 34 -27.32 -4.67 -13.99
N ALA A 35 -26.40 -4.54 -14.95
CA ALA A 35 -26.16 -5.55 -15.97
C ALA A 35 -24.72 -5.50 -16.50
N VAL A 36 -24.20 -6.67 -16.88
CA VAL A 36 -22.98 -6.83 -17.66
C VAL A 36 -23.30 -7.82 -18.77
N GLY A 37 -22.98 -7.48 -20.01
CA GLY A 37 -23.36 -8.32 -21.14
C GLY A 37 -22.61 -8.00 -22.41
N THR A 38 -22.81 -8.83 -23.41
CA THR A 38 -22.20 -8.68 -24.73
C THR A 38 -22.81 -7.52 -25.51
N LYS A 39 -22.13 -7.07 -26.57
CA LYS A 39 -22.66 -6.04 -27.48
C LYS A 39 -24.02 -6.39 -28.08
N CYS A 40 -24.36 -7.67 -28.22
CA CYS A 40 -25.67 -8.10 -28.75
C CYS A 40 -26.83 -7.79 -27.79
N GLU A 41 -26.55 -7.64 -26.49
CA GLU A 41 -27.53 -7.47 -25.42
C GLU A 41 -27.70 -6.00 -25.01
N VAL A 42 -26.84 -5.10 -25.49
CA VAL A 42 -26.76 -3.70 -25.05
C VAL A 42 -27.95 -2.84 -25.49
N ALA A 43 -28.63 -3.21 -26.58
CA ALA A 43 -29.58 -2.34 -27.27
C ALA A 43 -30.72 -1.82 -26.37
N SER A 44 -31.27 -2.67 -25.50
CA SER A 44 -32.32 -2.26 -24.56
C SER A 44 -31.82 -1.29 -23.50
N TYR A 45 -30.57 -1.44 -23.04
CA TYR A 45 -29.96 -0.55 -22.06
C TYR A 45 -29.63 0.81 -22.68
N LEU A 46 -29.12 0.86 -23.91
CA LEU A 46 -28.86 2.13 -24.60
C LEU A 46 -30.13 2.98 -24.76
N THR A 47 -31.29 2.35 -25.01
CA THR A 47 -32.56 3.09 -25.13
C THR A 47 -33.08 3.66 -23.81
N GLN A 48 -32.61 3.13 -22.68
CA GLN A 48 -33.04 3.52 -21.34
C GLN A 48 -32.00 4.36 -20.60
N ALA A 49 -30.77 4.44 -21.13
CA ALA A 49 -29.65 5.10 -20.47
C ALA A 49 -29.86 6.61 -20.39
N ASP A 50 -29.60 7.16 -19.21
CA ASP A 50 -29.48 8.61 -19.02
C ASP A 50 -28.12 9.12 -19.53
N GLU A 51 -27.11 8.25 -19.52
CA GLU A 51 -25.76 8.51 -20.02
C GLU A 51 -25.18 7.26 -20.68
N VAL A 52 -24.59 7.45 -21.86
CA VAL A 52 -23.84 6.40 -22.56
C VAL A 52 -22.41 6.89 -22.71
N VAL A 53 -21.46 6.09 -22.24
CA VAL A 53 -20.02 6.34 -22.39
C VAL A 53 -19.45 5.28 -23.31
N ASP A 54 -19.16 5.67 -24.55
CA ASP A 54 -18.48 4.80 -25.52
C ASP A 54 -16.97 4.89 -25.32
N LEU A 55 -16.39 3.80 -24.83
CA LEU A 55 -14.97 3.71 -24.47
C LEU A 55 -14.13 3.13 -25.60
N GLY A 56 -14.73 2.72 -26.73
CA GLY A 56 -13.98 2.20 -27.87
C GLY A 56 -13.29 0.88 -27.55
N ASP A 57 -11.96 0.84 -27.58
CA ASP A 57 -11.10 -0.32 -27.31
C ASP A 57 -10.49 -0.35 -25.90
N ARG A 58 -10.74 0.69 -25.09
CA ARG A 58 -10.28 0.81 -23.70
C ARG A 58 -10.74 -0.33 -22.80
N THR A 59 -9.85 -0.90 -21.99
CA THR A 59 -10.27 -1.94 -21.04
C THR A 59 -11.14 -1.37 -19.91
N VAL A 60 -12.33 -1.96 -19.72
CA VAL A 60 -13.21 -1.74 -18.55
C VAL A 60 -13.04 -2.90 -17.58
N MET A 61 -12.67 -2.63 -16.34
CA MET A 61 -12.41 -3.64 -15.32
C MET A 61 -12.87 -3.20 -13.92
N PRO A 62 -12.93 -4.08 -12.91
CA PRO A 62 -13.19 -3.66 -11.54
C PRO A 62 -12.15 -2.63 -11.08
N GLY A 63 -12.56 -1.73 -10.19
CA GLY A 63 -11.67 -0.77 -9.53
C GLY A 63 -10.53 -1.47 -8.79
N LEU A 64 -9.34 -0.87 -8.82
CA LEU A 64 -8.17 -1.42 -8.16
C LEU A 64 -8.31 -1.29 -6.64
N ILE A 65 -7.76 -2.27 -5.93
CA ILE A 65 -7.75 -2.36 -4.48
C ILE A 65 -6.29 -2.48 -4.02
N ASP A 66 -5.79 -1.44 -3.37
CA ASP A 66 -4.45 -1.42 -2.81
C ASP A 66 -4.47 -1.88 -1.35
N VAL A 67 -3.93 -3.06 -1.07
CA VAL A 67 -4.00 -3.65 0.26
C VAL A 67 -2.85 -3.24 1.19
N HIS A 68 -2.05 -2.22 0.87
CA HIS A 68 -1.02 -1.75 1.79
C HIS A 68 -0.65 -0.27 1.54
N THR A 69 -1.25 0.65 2.31
CA THR A 69 -1.00 2.08 2.16
C THR A 69 -0.84 2.82 3.50
N PHE A 70 -0.08 3.92 3.48
CA PHE A 70 0.10 4.85 4.60
C PHE A 70 -0.13 6.29 4.15
N TYR A 71 -1.33 6.83 4.41
CA TYR A 71 -1.60 8.26 4.28
C TYR A 71 -0.60 9.09 5.11
N THR A 72 -0.22 8.59 6.29
CA THR A 72 0.70 9.31 7.16
C THR A 72 2.07 9.51 6.54
N GLY A 73 2.55 8.53 5.75
CA GLY A 73 3.80 8.68 4.99
C GLY A 73 3.63 9.64 3.82
N TRP A 74 2.51 9.56 3.10
CA TRP A 74 2.18 10.52 2.03
C TRP A 74 2.16 11.97 2.53
N ALA A 75 1.54 12.21 3.69
CA ALA A 75 1.44 13.53 4.30
C ALA A 75 2.80 14.17 4.61
N LEU A 76 3.85 13.37 4.86
CA LEU A 76 5.21 13.90 5.12
C LEU A 76 5.78 14.63 3.90
N ARG A 77 5.36 14.29 2.68
CA ARG A 77 5.85 14.89 1.43
C ARG A 77 5.45 16.34 1.27
N THR A 78 4.42 16.79 1.99
CA THR A 78 3.91 18.16 1.97
C THR A 78 3.78 18.77 3.36
N LEU A 79 4.42 18.14 4.37
CA LEU A 79 4.30 18.58 5.75
C LEU A 79 5.07 19.88 5.99
N GLY A 80 4.38 20.88 6.52
CA GLY A 80 5.00 22.14 6.91
C GLY A 80 5.40 23.03 5.74
N SER A 81 6.46 23.82 5.91
CA SER A 81 6.95 24.72 4.86
C SER A 81 7.62 23.97 3.71
N ASP A 82 7.32 24.36 2.46
CA ASP A 82 8.06 23.90 1.29
C ASP A 82 9.45 24.55 1.26
N LEU A 83 10.50 23.73 1.27
CA LEU A 83 11.91 24.15 1.25
C LEU A 83 12.57 23.86 -0.11
N SER A 84 11.76 23.58 -1.14
CA SER A 84 12.25 23.36 -2.50
C SER A 84 13.10 24.52 -3.00
N GLY A 85 14.29 24.22 -3.52
CA GLY A 85 15.23 25.21 -4.05
C GLY A 85 16.01 25.99 -2.98
N ILE A 86 15.92 25.60 -1.70
CA ILE A 86 16.73 26.17 -0.62
C ILE A 86 18.00 25.35 -0.42
N ASP A 87 19.15 26.00 -0.62
CA ASP A 87 20.48 25.42 -0.41
C ASP A 87 21.25 26.06 0.76
N ASP A 88 20.65 27.03 1.47
CA ASP A 88 21.19 27.63 2.71
C ASP A 88 20.23 27.40 3.88
N ALA A 89 20.73 26.76 4.95
CA ALA A 89 20.00 26.50 6.17
C ALA A 89 19.40 27.78 6.80
N LYS A 90 20.04 28.94 6.64
CA LYS A 90 19.51 30.22 7.18
C LYS A 90 18.30 30.74 6.40
N GLU A 91 18.21 30.44 5.11
CA GLU A 91 17.02 30.76 4.33
C GLU A 91 15.84 29.89 4.78
N ALA A 92 16.09 28.60 5.02
CA ALA A 92 15.09 27.67 5.57
C ALA A 92 14.54 28.15 6.93
N VAL A 93 15.38 28.69 7.82
CA VAL A 93 14.94 29.25 9.13
C VAL A 93 13.82 30.28 8.97
N SER A 94 13.91 31.16 7.96
CA SER A 94 12.92 32.23 7.80
C SER A 94 11.54 31.69 7.43
N LEU A 95 11.50 30.68 6.56
CA LEU A 95 10.27 30.01 6.14
C LEU A 95 9.66 29.18 7.28
N LEU A 96 10.50 28.42 7.98
CA LEU A 96 10.08 27.60 9.13
C LEU A 96 9.55 28.46 10.29
N ARG A 97 10.12 29.64 10.52
CA ARG A 97 9.59 30.60 11.53
C ARG A 97 8.24 31.14 11.12
N ALA A 98 8.08 31.58 9.88
CA ALA A 98 6.79 32.06 9.38
C ALA A 98 5.71 30.97 9.52
N TRP A 99 6.03 29.73 9.11
CA TRP A 99 5.13 28.60 9.28
C TRP A 99 4.78 28.35 10.76
N LYS A 100 5.76 28.37 11.67
CA LYS A 100 5.51 28.16 13.11
C LYS A 100 4.69 29.28 13.76
N GLU A 101 4.85 30.52 13.30
CA GLU A 101 4.08 31.68 13.74
C GLU A 101 2.59 31.54 13.36
N ASP A 102 2.31 30.99 12.17
CA ASP A 102 0.95 30.69 11.71
C ASP A 102 0.33 29.46 12.41
N HIS A 103 1.16 28.59 13.00
CA HIS A 103 0.74 27.37 13.72
C HIS A 103 1.18 27.38 15.19
N PRO A 104 0.70 28.34 16.02
CA PRO A 104 1.16 28.51 17.39
C PRO A 104 0.91 27.27 18.26
N ASP A 105 -0.19 26.55 18.01
CA ASP A 105 -0.60 25.37 18.77
C ASP A 105 0.16 24.09 18.40
N CYS A 106 0.81 24.05 17.21
CA CYS A 106 1.69 22.94 16.86
C CYS A 106 2.98 23.01 17.70
N ALA A 107 3.36 21.90 18.33
CA ALA A 107 4.53 21.87 19.20
C ALA A 107 5.85 22.07 18.45
N ALA A 108 5.89 21.77 17.15
CA ALA A 108 7.09 21.78 16.33
C ALA A 108 6.94 22.71 15.11
N ALA A 109 8.06 23.06 14.48
CA ALA A 109 8.11 23.60 13.12
C ALA A 109 8.46 22.45 12.16
N PHE A 110 7.70 22.32 11.07
CA PHE A 110 7.94 21.29 10.07
C PHE A 110 8.30 21.88 8.71
N GLY A 111 9.06 21.12 7.92
CA GLY A 111 9.32 21.41 6.52
C GLY A 111 9.50 20.16 5.68
N HIS A 112 9.32 20.32 4.37
CA HIS A 112 9.48 19.26 3.37
C HIS A 112 10.31 19.76 2.18
N ASN A 113 10.77 18.83 1.33
CA ASN A 113 11.65 19.10 0.19
C ASN A 113 12.97 19.80 0.54
N LEU A 114 13.52 19.54 1.73
CA LEU A 114 14.86 20.03 2.09
C LEU A 114 15.91 19.39 1.15
N SER A 115 16.81 20.20 0.59
CA SER A 115 17.90 19.74 -0.28
C SER A 115 18.67 18.57 0.35
N GLU A 116 18.86 17.49 -0.41
CA GLU A 116 19.64 16.32 0.03
C GLU A 116 21.06 16.70 0.45
N THR A 117 21.61 17.77 -0.12
CA THR A 117 22.92 18.31 0.26
C THR A 117 22.93 18.74 1.73
N LEU A 118 21.89 19.46 2.17
CA LEU A 118 21.75 19.94 3.56
C LEU A 118 21.43 18.81 4.55
N ALA A 119 20.83 17.73 4.07
CA ALA A 119 20.52 16.53 4.85
C ALA A 119 21.60 15.45 4.80
N SER A 120 22.64 15.61 3.97
CA SER A 120 23.73 14.64 3.81
C SER A 120 24.49 14.40 5.12
N ASP A 121 25.09 13.22 5.29
CA ASP A 121 25.85 12.89 6.51
C ASP A 121 26.94 13.92 6.86
N ALA A 122 27.51 14.60 5.86
CA ALA A 122 28.55 15.61 6.05
C ALA A 122 28.01 16.96 6.56
N GLU A 123 26.79 17.34 6.17
CA GLU A 123 26.21 18.66 6.44
C GLU A 123 25.05 18.65 7.44
N ASN A 124 24.41 17.50 7.67
CA ASN A 124 23.20 17.39 8.50
C ASN A 124 23.38 18.02 9.88
N ALA A 125 24.52 17.76 10.54
CA ALA A 125 24.85 18.33 11.84
C ALA A 125 25.03 19.87 11.82
N ASN A 126 25.55 20.43 10.71
CA ASN A 126 25.67 21.88 10.55
C ASN A 126 24.28 22.51 10.37
N THR A 127 23.44 21.91 9.54
CA THR A 127 22.05 22.33 9.33
C THR A 127 21.26 22.28 10.64
N ALA A 128 21.38 21.18 11.39
CA ALA A 128 20.75 21.02 12.72
C ALA A 128 21.24 22.08 13.72
N ALA A 129 22.54 22.39 13.75
CA ALA A 129 23.10 23.43 14.62
C ALA A 129 22.57 24.84 14.28
N VAL A 130 22.34 25.13 12.99
CA VAL A 130 21.64 26.37 12.58
C VAL A 130 20.22 26.37 13.14
N PHE A 131 19.47 25.27 13.00
CA PHE A 131 18.13 25.21 13.59
C PHE A 131 18.15 25.35 15.11
N ASP A 132 19.12 24.78 15.82
CA ASP A 132 19.29 24.98 17.27
C ASP A 132 19.54 26.45 17.63
N GLU A 133 20.41 27.15 16.90
CA GLU A 133 20.71 28.59 17.13
C GLU A 133 19.44 29.45 17.01
N PHE A 134 18.59 29.17 16.03
CA PHE A 134 17.45 30.02 15.70
C PHE A 134 16.12 29.59 16.34
N PHE A 135 15.94 28.33 16.74
CA PHE A 135 14.68 27.82 17.31
C PHE A 135 14.77 27.49 18.81
N GLY A 136 15.98 27.34 19.36
CA GLY A 136 16.16 27.02 20.78
C GLY A 136 15.40 25.75 21.17
N ASP A 137 14.46 25.88 22.10
CA ASP A 137 13.67 24.76 22.62
C ASP A 137 12.50 24.34 21.71
N ILE A 138 12.26 25.02 20.58
CA ILE A 138 11.22 24.64 19.62
C ILE A 138 11.76 23.48 18.75
N PRO A 139 11.09 22.30 18.76
CA PRO A 139 11.41 21.20 17.85
C PRO A 139 11.31 21.61 16.38
N VAL A 140 12.31 21.25 15.57
CA VAL A 140 12.30 21.42 14.11
C VAL A 140 12.58 20.08 13.43
N VAL A 141 11.75 19.70 12.47
CA VAL A 141 11.97 18.52 11.62
C VAL A 141 11.72 18.88 10.16
N CYS A 142 12.72 18.66 9.31
CA CYS A 142 12.66 18.95 7.88
C CYS A 142 13.00 17.69 7.06
N PHE A 143 12.06 17.20 6.28
CA PHE A 143 12.24 16.02 5.43
C PHE A 143 12.84 16.37 4.07
N THR A 144 13.65 15.46 3.51
CA THR A 144 14.09 15.54 2.11
C THR A 144 12.94 15.24 1.16
N PRO A 145 13.08 15.50 -0.16
CA PRO A 145 12.15 14.96 -1.15
C PRO A 145 11.93 13.46 -0.93
N GLY A 146 10.68 13.01 -0.97
CA GLY A 146 10.31 11.60 -0.72
C GLY A 146 10.34 11.16 0.76
N ALA A 147 10.83 11.99 1.69
CA ALA A 147 10.92 11.73 3.12
C ALA A 147 11.79 10.51 3.51
N GLU A 148 12.77 10.15 2.68
CA GLU A 148 13.73 9.06 2.95
C GLU A 148 14.69 9.39 4.12
N THR A 149 14.98 10.67 4.33
CA THR A 149 15.76 11.16 5.46
C THR A 149 15.28 12.54 5.89
N CYS A 150 15.84 13.06 6.99
CA CYS A 150 15.49 14.36 7.54
C CYS A 150 16.62 15.02 8.30
N VAL A 151 16.45 16.30 8.59
CA VAL A 151 17.23 17.04 9.59
C VAL A 151 16.34 17.30 10.79
N LEU A 152 16.83 16.96 11.99
CA LEU A 152 16.21 17.30 13.26
C LEU A 152 17.14 18.19 14.08
N ASN A 153 16.59 19.20 14.75
CA ASN A 153 17.34 19.92 15.78
C ASN A 153 17.37 19.13 17.11
N ALA A 154 18.11 19.62 18.10
CA ALA A 154 18.28 18.95 19.38
C ALA A 154 16.95 18.82 20.15
N ALA A 155 16.08 19.84 20.08
CA ALA A 155 14.76 19.82 20.71
C ALA A 155 13.84 18.74 20.10
N ALA A 156 13.84 18.59 18.77
CA ALA A 156 13.09 17.54 18.08
C ALA A 156 13.64 16.15 18.39
N SER A 157 14.97 16.00 18.42
CA SER A 157 15.62 14.75 18.80
C SER A 157 15.23 14.33 20.23
N ALA A 158 15.20 15.28 21.17
CA ALA A 158 14.78 15.04 22.55
C ALA A 158 13.29 14.70 22.68
N ARG A 159 12.42 15.35 21.90
CA ARG A 159 10.97 15.12 21.93
C ARG A 159 10.57 13.79 21.28
N TYR A 160 11.06 13.53 20.07
CA TYR A 160 10.60 12.42 19.24
C TYR A 160 11.51 11.19 19.32
N GLY A 161 12.75 11.32 19.78
CA GLY A 161 13.60 10.16 20.08
C GLY A 161 14.02 9.33 18.86
N PHE A 162 14.12 9.93 17.68
CA PHE A 162 14.71 9.30 16.49
C PHE A 162 15.78 10.19 15.85
N THR A 163 16.56 9.60 14.95
CA THR A 163 17.71 10.23 14.28
C THR A 163 17.52 10.23 12.77
N PRO A 164 18.29 11.02 12.00
CA PRO A 164 18.29 10.95 10.54
C PRO A 164 18.52 9.53 9.98
N GLN A 165 19.40 8.74 10.62
CA GLN A 165 19.68 7.35 10.22
C GLN A 165 18.55 6.37 10.60
N ALA A 166 17.60 6.79 11.44
CA ALA A 166 16.44 6.03 11.85
C ALA A 166 15.14 6.72 11.40
N CYS A 167 15.16 7.31 10.20
CA CYS A 167 14.03 8.01 9.58
C CYS A 167 13.11 7.04 8.84
N TYR A 168 12.46 6.13 9.58
CA TYR A 168 11.47 5.19 9.04
C TYR A 168 10.17 5.23 9.86
N ALA A 169 9.08 4.69 9.30
CA ALA A 169 7.72 4.92 9.77
C ALA A 169 7.52 4.57 11.28
N GLU A 170 8.08 3.44 11.75
CA GLU A 170 8.02 2.98 13.13
C GLU A 170 8.85 3.82 14.12
N LYS A 171 9.53 4.87 13.64
CA LYS A 171 10.12 5.93 14.46
C LYS A 171 9.38 7.25 14.31
N ILE A 172 8.99 7.59 13.09
CA ILE A 172 8.31 8.84 12.76
C ILE A 172 6.91 8.92 13.41
N TRP A 173 6.29 7.78 13.76
CA TRP A 173 4.99 7.77 14.44
C TRP A 173 4.92 8.68 15.67
N ARG A 174 6.05 8.90 16.35
CA ARG A 174 6.14 9.76 17.54
C ARG A 174 5.82 11.23 17.26
N MET A 175 5.82 11.63 15.99
CA MET A 175 5.39 12.95 15.54
C MET A 175 3.90 13.02 15.19
N MET A 176 3.21 11.88 15.04
CA MET A 176 1.85 11.81 14.49
C MET A 176 0.83 12.59 15.31
N SER A 177 0.94 12.59 16.64
CA SER A 177 0.05 13.40 17.49
C SER A 177 0.12 14.90 17.17
N ASP A 178 1.28 15.36 16.69
CA ASP A 178 1.53 16.77 16.45
C ASP A 178 1.09 17.14 15.02
N PHE A 179 1.46 16.34 14.01
CA PHE A 179 1.13 16.69 12.63
C PHE A 179 -0.26 16.24 12.15
N LEU A 180 -0.82 15.13 12.66
CA LEU A 180 -2.18 14.70 12.28
C LEU A 180 -3.28 15.59 12.90
N ALA A 181 -2.92 16.44 13.86
CA ALA A 181 -3.82 17.46 14.40
C ALA A 181 -3.94 18.68 13.46
N LEU A 182 -3.00 18.88 12.54
CA LEU A 182 -2.97 20.04 11.65
C LEU A 182 -4.16 20.02 10.67
N PRO A 183 -4.91 21.13 10.54
CA PRO A 183 -6.05 21.22 9.61
C PRO A 183 -5.68 20.93 8.16
N GLU A 184 -4.53 21.40 7.71
CA GLU A 184 -4.02 21.20 6.34
C GLU A 184 -3.65 19.74 6.07
N VAL A 185 -3.11 19.02 7.06
CA VAL A 185 -2.90 17.58 6.95
C VAL A 185 -4.26 16.89 6.87
N ARG A 186 -5.21 17.18 7.76
CA ARG A 186 -6.56 16.59 7.67
C ARG A 186 -7.24 16.87 6.33
N ALA A 187 -7.10 18.07 5.80
CA ALA A 187 -7.63 18.44 4.48
C ALA A 187 -6.94 17.68 3.34
N GLY A 188 -5.62 17.50 3.41
CA GLY A 188 -4.79 16.83 2.40
C GLY A 188 -5.13 15.36 2.13
N TYR A 189 -5.98 14.74 2.98
CA TYR A 189 -6.56 13.43 2.66
C TYR A 189 -7.41 13.46 1.36
N SER A 190 -7.99 14.61 1.01
CA SER A 190 -8.68 14.79 -0.26
C SER A 190 -7.74 14.66 -1.46
N ASP A 191 -6.55 15.27 -1.40
CA ASP A 191 -5.55 15.15 -2.48
C ASP A 191 -5.02 13.72 -2.57
N TYR A 192 -4.90 13.03 -1.43
CA TYR A 192 -4.55 11.62 -1.38
C TYR A 192 -5.58 10.74 -2.10
N MET A 193 -6.88 10.95 -1.84
CA MET A 193 -7.95 10.23 -2.54
C MET A 193 -7.99 10.56 -4.04
N SER A 194 -7.82 11.83 -4.43
CA SER A 194 -7.76 12.23 -5.83
C SER A 194 -6.63 11.52 -6.55
N MET A 195 -5.43 11.52 -5.98
CA MET A 195 -4.29 10.78 -6.53
C MET A 195 -4.60 9.28 -6.67
N LEU A 196 -5.20 8.63 -5.68
CA LEU A 196 -5.61 7.22 -5.78
C LEU A 196 -6.63 7.00 -6.91
N ASN A 197 -7.61 7.90 -7.05
CA ASN A 197 -8.61 7.85 -8.11
C ASN A 197 -7.99 8.04 -9.51
N GLU A 198 -7.01 8.92 -9.67
CA GLU A 198 -6.23 9.07 -10.91
C GLU A 198 -5.51 7.78 -11.31
N ARG A 199 -5.24 6.89 -10.33
CA ARG A 199 -4.59 5.59 -10.53
C ARG A 199 -5.57 4.43 -10.66
N GLY A 200 -6.88 4.67 -10.68
CA GLY A 200 -7.88 3.60 -10.81
C GLY A 200 -8.24 2.90 -9.50
N VAL A 201 -7.72 3.39 -8.37
CA VAL A 201 -7.95 2.81 -7.05
C VAL A 201 -9.28 3.29 -6.48
N THR A 202 -10.11 2.34 -6.05
CA THR A 202 -11.43 2.61 -5.43
C THR A 202 -11.51 2.11 -3.99
N ALA A 203 -10.59 1.24 -3.56
CA ALA A 203 -10.48 0.81 -2.17
C ALA A 203 -9.02 0.64 -1.73
N ILE A 204 -8.77 0.86 -0.45
CA ILE A 204 -7.45 0.70 0.17
C ILE A 204 -7.53 -0.02 1.52
N LYS A 205 -6.41 -0.65 1.89
CA LYS A 205 -6.12 -1.05 3.27
C LYS A 205 -5.11 -0.08 3.88
N GLU A 206 -5.64 0.79 4.72
CA GLU A 206 -4.89 1.88 5.32
C GLU A 206 -4.25 1.41 6.63
N MET A 207 -2.92 1.48 6.69
CA MET A 207 -2.16 1.18 7.90
C MET A 207 -2.19 2.38 8.84
N ALA A 208 -2.92 2.22 9.94
CA ALA A 208 -3.05 3.21 10.99
C ALA A 208 -2.21 2.79 12.19
N PHE A 209 -1.21 3.58 12.57
CA PHE A 209 -0.44 3.27 13.77
C PHE A 209 -1.27 3.41 15.04
N ASP A 210 -1.20 2.40 15.90
CA ASP A 210 -1.93 2.29 17.17
C ASP A 210 -3.44 2.61 17.01
N ASP A 211 -3.90 3.75 17.56
CA ASP A 211 -5.28 4.25 17.47
C ASP A 211 -5.49 5.36 16.43
N TYR A 212 -4.50 5.53 15.55
CA TYR A 212 -4.41 6.56 14.52
C TYR A 212 -4.29 8.00 15.05
N TYR A 213 -3.92 8.18 16.34
CA TYR A 213 -3.57 9.49 16.93
C TYR A 213 -4.63 10.58 16.69
N GLY A 214 -5.90 10.21 16.78
CA GLY A 214 -7.05 11.11 16.59
C GLY A 214 -7.42 11.39 15.12
N PHE A 215 -6.75 10.76 14.15
CA PHE A 215 -7.13 10.86 12.74
C PHE A 215 -8.30 9.93 12.37
N ALA A 216 -8.56 8.88 13.16
CA ALA A 216 -9.75 8.04 13.01
C ALA A 216 -11.06 8.86 13.10
N ASP A 217 -11.05 9.97 13.86
CA ASP A 217 -12.17 10.92 13.92
C ASP A 217 -12.40 11.68 12.61
N GLU A 218 -11.33 11.99 11.88
CA GLU A 218 -11.44 12.60 10.55
C GLU A 218 -12.07 11.63 9.55
N MET A 219 -11.69 10.35 9.63
CA MET A 219 -12.30 9.31 8.80
C MET A 219 -13.80 9.14 9.08
N ALA A 220 -14.19 9.16 10.36
CA ALA A 220 -15.61 9.15 10.73
C ALA A 220 -16.36 10.38 10.18
N ARG A 221 -15.77 11.58 10.33
CA ARG A 221 -16.36 12.82 9.83
C ARG A 221 -16.57 12.79 8.31
N ARG A 222 -15.57 12.31 7.55
CA ARG A 222 -15.61 12.21 6.08
C ARG A 222 -16.62 11.17 5.59
N GLU A 223 -16.78 10.06 6.31
CA GLU A 223 -17.84 9.09 6.06
C GLU A 223 -19.22 9.76 6.22
N GLU A 224 -19.45 10.46 7.34
CA GLU A 224 -20.73 11.11 7.64
C GLU A 224 -21.07 12.23 6.65
N SER A 225 -20.08 12.96 6.16
CA SER A 225 -20.28 14.03 5.17
C SER A 225 -20.34 13.55 3.73
N GLY A 226 -20.00 12.28 3.45
CA GLY A 226 -19.99 11.71 2.11
C GLY A 226 -18.85 12.25 1.22
N GLU A 227 -17.73 12.64 1.83
CA GLU A 227 -16.55 13.18 1.12
C GLU A 227 -15.64 12.09 0.54
N LEU A 228 -15.81 10.84 0.96
CA LEU A 228 -14.92 9.74 0.58
C LEU A 228 -15.23 9.24 -0.83
N THR A 229 -14.19 9.19 -1.67
CA THR A 229 -14.23 8.59 -3.01
C THR A 229 -13.47 7.26 -3.07
N VAL A 230 -12.76 6.90 -2.00
CA VAL A 230 -12.02 5.65 -1.85
C VAL A 230 -12.47 4.95 -0.57
N ARG A 231 -12.78 3.67 -0.65
CA ARG A 231 -13.19 2.85 0.51
C ARG A 231 -11.98 2.47 1.33
N VAL A 232 -12.02 2.70 2.64
CA VAL A 232 -10.89 2.56 3.55
C VAL A 232 -11.13 1.44 4.55
N SER A 233 -10.31 0.40 4.49
CA SER A 233 -10.25 -0.64 5.52
C SER A 233 -9.05 -0.40 6.41
N MET A 234 -9.25 0.27 7.55
CA MET A 234 -8.17 0.61 8.47
C MET A 234 -7.65 -0.64 9.20
N MET A 235 -6.33 -0.78 9.29
CA MET A 235 -5.66 -1.78 10.13
C MET A 235 -4.77 -1.09 11.15
N SER A 236 -4.87 -1.51 12.41
CA SER A 236 -4.01 -1.00 13.48
C SER A 236 -2.64 -1.67 13.43
N GLN A 237 -1.56 -0.90 13.26
CA GLN A 237 -0.20 -1.40 13.43
C GLN A 237 0.38 -0.89 14.76
N PRO A 238 0.56 -1.78 15.76
CA PRO A 238 1.07 -1.37 17.08
C PRO A 238 2.54 -0.94 17.00
N VAL A 239 2.85 0.29 17.44
CA VAL A 239 4.21 0.86 17.43
C VAL A 239 4.54 1.61 18.72
N GLY A 240 3.54 2.19 19.39
CA GLY A 240 3.70 2.82 20.70
C GLY A 240 3.52 1.85 21.87
N ALA A 241 2.72 0.81 21.68
CA ALA A 241 2.47 -0.25 22.65
C ALA A 241 2.15 -1.58 21.94
N GLY A 242 1.81 -2.62 22.69
CA GLY A 242 1.26 -3.86 22.11
C GLY A 242 -0.16 -3.67 21.56
N ALA A 243 -0.65 -4.67 20.84
CA ALA A 243 -1.96 -4.65 20.18
C ALA A 243 -3.12 -4.27 21.13
N ASN A 244 -3.83 -3.20 20.80
CA ASN A 244 -4.92 -2.69 21.61
C ASN A 244 -6.28 -3.28 21.18
N LEU A 245 -6.63 -4.43 21.75
CA LEU A 245 -7.90 -5.11 21.47
C LEU A 245 -9.14 -4.32 21.94
N ALA A 246 -9.02 -3.46 22.96
CA ALA A 246 -10.14 -2.64 23.41
C ALA A 246 -10.49 -1.60 22.34
N TYR A 247 -9.50 -0.90 21.82
CA TYR A 247 -9.66 0.00 20.69
C TYR A 247 -10.19 -0.72 19.44
N ALA A 248 -9.63 -1.87 19.08
CA ALA A 248 -10.08 -2.61 17.89
C ALA A 248 -11.57 -2.99 17.95
N ARG A 249 -12.09 -3.39 19.12
CA ARG A 249 -13.53 -3.64 19.30
C ARG A 249 -14.34 -2.37 19.12
N GLU A 250 -13.92 -1.26 19.73
CA GLU A 250 -14.59 0.03 19.59
C GLU A 250 -14.60 0.48 18.13
N ALA A 251 -13.46 0.40 17.44
CA ALA A 251 -13.32 0.73 16.03
C ALA A 251 -14.21 -0.15 15.14
N ARG A 252 -14.30 -1.47 15.39
CA ARG A 252 -15.21 -2.37 14.66
C ARG A 252 -16.70 -2.01 14.84
N GLU A 253 -17.09 -1.51 16.02
CA GLU A 253 -18.45 -1.04 16.25
C GLU A 253 -18.71 0.33 15.62
N ARG A 254 -17.72 1.21 15.67
CA ARG A 254 -17.79 2.59 15.16
C ARG A 254 -17.79 2.65 13.64
N PHE A 255 -16.90 1.91 12.98
CA PHE A 255 -16.67 1.97 11.54
C PHE A 255 -17.40 0.86 10.80
N ARG A 256 -18.70 1.10 10.55
CA ARG A 256 -19.62 0.18 9.84
C ARG A 256 -20.19 0.78 8.56
N GLY A 257 -19.60 1.88 8.11
CA GLY A 257 -20.04 2.60 6.92
C GLY A 257 -19.75 1.84 5.62
N PRO A 258 -20.35 2.28 4.49
CA PRO A 258 -19.98 1.81 3.16
C PRO A 258 -18.53 2.11 2.76
N PHE A 259 -17.93 3.19 3.25
CA PHE A 259 -16.56 3.58 2.89
C PHE A 259 -15.53 3.22 3.96
N VAL A 260 -15.75 3.50 5.24
CA VAL A 260 -14.78 3.26 6.32
C VAL A 260 -15.16 2.04 7.16
N ARG A 261 -14.20 1.11 7.28
CA ARG A 261 -14.26 -0.07 8.15
C ARG A 261 -12.97 -0.25 8.93
N PHE A 262 -13.04 -0.98 10.04
CA PHE A 262 -11.87 -1.47 10.76
C PHE A 262 -11.66 -2.96 10.49
N SER A 263 -10.43 -3.33 10.12
CA SER A 263 -10.13 -4.61 9.46
C SER A 263 -9.21 -5.54 10.24
N GLY A 264 -8.55 -5.07 11.30
CA GLY A 264 -7.70 -5.89 12.15
C GLY A 264 -6.36 -5.22 12.44
N PHE A 265 -5.31 -6.04 12.54
CA PHE A 265 -3.96 -5.60 12.91
C PHE A 265 -2.91 -5.94 11.86
N ASN A 266 -1.84 -5.14 11.79
CA ASN A 266 -0.62 -5.43 11.04
C ASN A 266 0.59 -5.35 11.97
N ARG A 267 1.65 -6.14 11.73
CA ARG A 267 2.92 -5.99 12.46
C ARG A 267 4.13 -6.41 11.65
N MET A 268 5.22 -5.68 11.86
CA MET A 268 6.54 -6.05 11.35
C MET A 268 7.10 -7.23 12.11
N THR A 269 7.53 -8.28 11.40
CA THR A 269 8.35 -9.33 12.00
C THR A 269 9.82 -9.09 11.72
N ASP A 270 10.18 -8.85 10.47
CA ASP A 270 11.57 -8.62 10.05
C ASP A 270 11.64 -7.40 9.10
N ARG A 271 12.76 -7.24 8.38
CA ARG A 271 13.02 -6.12 7.47
C ARG A 271 13.79 -6.58 6.23
N GLY A 272 14.35 -5.62 5.49
CA GLY A 272 15.21 -5.76 4.31
C GLY A 272 16.16 -6.96 4.27
N VAL A 273 15.96 -7.88 3.31
CA VAL A 273 16.95 -8.93 2.97
C VAL A 273 18.27 -8.28 2.53
N TRP A 274 18.18 -7.23 1.71
CA TRP A 274 19.34 -6.47 1.22
C TRP A 274 20.17 -5.81 2.33
N ALA A 275 19.55 -5.54 3.48
CA ALA A 275 20.17 -4.94 4.65
C ALA A 275 20.67 -5.98 5.67
N GLY A 276 20.46 -7.28 5.41
CA GLY A 276 20.81 -8.36 6.36
C GLY A 276 19.92 -8.37 7.61
N LEU A 277 18.73 -7.76 7.54
CA LEU A 277 17.79 -7.61 8.66
C LEU A 277 16.57 -8.52 8.55
N ALA A 278 16.43 -9.28 7.45
CA ALA A 278 15.41 -10.30 7.31
C ALA A 278 15.77 -11.54 8.14
N GLU A 279 14.79 -12.26 8.65
CA GLU A 279 15.05 -13.55 9.29
C GLU A 279 15.11 -14.64 8.23
N MET A 280 16.29 -15.28 8.10
CA MET A 280 16.56 -16.31 7.11
C MET A 280 16.54 -17.72 7.71
N ILE A 281 16.17 -18.70 6.89
CA ILE A 281 16.24 -20.13 7.21
C ILE A 281 17.67 -20.57 7.49
N ASP A 282 18.54 -20.31 6.52
CA ASP A 282 19.95 -20.60 6.56
C ASP A 282 20.71 -19.30 6.81
N PRO A 283 21.87 -19.34 7.49
CA PRO A 283 22.66 -18.14 7.71
C PRO A 283 22.95 -17.35 6.42
N TYR A 284 23.01 -16.02 6.54
CA TYR A 284 23.53 -15.14 5.50
C TYR A 284 24.98 -15.54 5.13
N GLU A 285 25.35 -15.29 3.89
CA GLU A 285 26.69 -15.59 3.34
C GLU A 285 27.79 -14.90 4.15
N ASP A 286 29.02 -15.44 4.10
CA ASP A 286 30.19 -14.84 4.77
C ASP A 286 30.51 -13.42 4.23
N THR A 287 29.99 -13.08 3.05
CA THR A 287 30.13 -11.76 2.40
C THR A 287 29.04 -10.75 2.78
N ALA A 288 28.10 -11.13 3.64
CA ALA A 288 26.97 -10.32 4.01
C ALA A 288 27.36 -9.05 4.81
N ASP A 289 26.68 -7.94 4.50
CA ASP A 289 26.93 -6.63 5.09
C ASP A 289 26.20 -6.49 6.46
N ALA A 290 26.29 -5.32 7.10
CA ALA A 290 25.56 -4.97 8.33
C ALA A 290 25.72 -5.95 9.52
N GLY A 291 26.78 -6.77 9.52
CA GLY A 291 27.03 -7.75 10.58
C GLY A 291 26.13 -8.98 10.53
N ALA A 292 25.50 -9.25 9.38
CA ALA A 292 24.64 -10.40 9.13
C ALA A 292 25.42 -11.70 8.83
N ALA A 293 26.68 -11.60 8.37
CA ALA A 293 27.51 -12.75 8.00
C ALA A 293 27.49 -13.87 9.05
N GLY A 294 27.11 -15.08 8.61
CA GLY A 294 27.03 -16.27 9.45
C GLY A 294 25.88 -16.28 10.48
N LYS A 295 24.95 -15.34 10.41
CA LYS A 295 23.73 -15.28 11.25
C LYS A 295 22.49 -15.51 10.40
N THR A 296 21.40 -15.94 11.03
CA THR A 296 20.07 -16.02 10.40
C THR A 296 19.33 -14.69 10.47
N VAL A 297 19.62 -13.86 11.46
CA VAL A 297 19.06 -12.50 11.61
C VAL A 297 20.00 -11.65 12.46
N VAL A 298 20.01 -10.33 12.24
CA VAL A 298 20.81 -9.38 13.04
C VAL A 298 20.01 -8.87 14.25
N GLU A 299 18.73 -8.59 14.06
CA GLU A 299 17.78 -8.14 15.09
C GLU A 299 16.66 -9.17 15.20
N GLU A 300 16.64 -9.93 16.30
CA GLU A 300 15.66 -10.99 16.51
C GLU A 300 14.24 -10.40 16.59
N PRO A 301 13.27 -10.90 15.79
CA PRO A 301 11.89 -10.49 15.94
C PRO A 301 11.33 -10.87 17.32
N GLU A 302 10.39 -10.07 17.83
CA GLU A 302 9.73 -10.30 19.12
C GLU A 302 8.69 -11.42 19.04
N TRP A 303 9.09 -12.62 18.64
CA TRP A 303 8.18 -13.72 18.33
C TRP A 303 7.28 -14.16 19.49
N ASP A 304 7.76 -14.08 20.74
CA ASP A 304 6.93 -14.38 21.91
C ASP A 304 5.76 -13.39 22.04
N LEU A 305 6.01 -12.10 21.76
CA LEU A 305 4.98 -11.08 21.73
C LEU A 305 4.02 -11.33 20.55
N ILE A 306 4.56 -11.53 19.34
CA ILE A 306 3.79 -11.79 18.13
C ILE A 306 2.86 -12.98 18.30
N GLU A 307 3.35 -14.10 18.85
CA GLU A 307 2.50 -15.27 19.12
C GLU A 307 1.40 -14.94 20.14
N SER A 308 1.74 -14.24 21.23
CA SER A 308 0.75 -13.88 22.24
C SER A 308 -0.35 -12.96 21.69
N GLU A 309 0.01 -12.00 20.83
CA GLU A 309 -0.92 -11.10 20.16
C GLU A 309 -1.76 -11.86 19.14
N LEU A 310 -1.16 -12.72 18.32
CA LEU A 310 -1.87 -13.53 17.34
C LEU A 310 -2.99 -14.35 17.98
N ARG A 311 -2.69 -15.05 19.07
CA ARG A 311 -3.69 -15.85 19.80
C ARG A 311 -4.84 -14.99 20.31
N ALA A 312 -4.53 -13.80 20.83
CA ALA A 312 -5.53 -12.89 21.38
C ALA A 312 -6.38 -12.24 20.29
N ILE A 313 -5.77 -11.85 19.17
CA ILE A 313 -6.42 -11.22 18.00
C ILE A 313 -7.35 -12.22 17.29
N ASP A 314 -6.87 -13.45 17.02
CA ASP A 314 -7.66 -14.50 16.37
C ASP A 314 -8.89 -14.90 17.20
N ALA A 315 -8.68 -15.13 18.50
CA ALA A 315 -9.74 -15.45 19.45
C ALA A 315 -10.84 -14.37 19.48
N ASP A 316 -10.48 -13.13 19.13
CA ASP A 316 -11.40 -12.00 19.13
C ASP A 316 -12.11 -11.72 17.81
N GLY A 317 -11.82 -12.52 16.79
CA GLY A 317 -12.45 -12.39 15.48
C GLY A 317 -11.75 -11.40 14.55
N PHE A 318 -10.52 -10.96 14.87
CA PHE A 318 -9.78 -10.01 14.05
C PHE A 318 -8.74 -10.70 13.17
N ARG A 319 -8.39 -10.04 12.07
CA ARG A 319 -7.27 -10.45 11.22
C ARG A 319 -5.96 -9.92 11.80
N TYR A 320 -4.88 -10.61 11.48
CA TYR A 320 -3.52 -10.18 11.75
C TYR A 320 -2.69 -10.43 10.50
N SER A 321 -2.19 -9.36 9.88
CA SER A 321 -1.19 -9.42 8.81
C SER A 321 0.20 -9.30 9.43
N LEU A 322 1.14 -10.12 8.99
CA LEU A 322 2.53 -10.09 9.45
C LEU A 322 3.43 -9.80 8.25
N HIS A 323 4.23 -8.74 8.34
CA HIS A 323 5.22 -8.42 7.31
C HIS A 323 6.42 -9.35 7.46
N CYS A 324 6.71 -10.11 6.41
CA CYS A 324 7.83 -11.04 6.36
C CYS A 324 8.55 -10.91 5.01
N GLN A 325 9.84 -10.59 5.02
CA GLN A 325 10.66 -10.63 3.81
C GLN A 325 11.51 -11.89 3.70
N GLY A 326 12.11 -12.33 4.80
CA GLY A 326 12.98 -13.50 4.83
C GLY A 326 12.21 -14.82 4.87
N ASP A 327 12.79 -15.87 4.29
CA ASP A 327 12.20 -17.22 4.30
C ASP A 327 12.05 -17.79 5.72
N GLY A 328 12.91 -17.39 6.66
CA GLY A 328 12.83 -17.77 8.07
C GLY A 328 11.61 -17.14 8.76
N ALA A 329 11.39 -15.85 8.56
CA ALA A 329 10.20 -15.15 9.06
C ALA A 329 8.91 -15.74 8.47
N VAL A 330 8.87 -15.97 7.15
CA VAL A 330 7.73 -16.61 6.48
C VAL A 330 7.44 -17.98 7.09
N ARG A 331 8.45 -18.85 7.23
CA ARG A 331 8.29 -20.18 7.82
C ARG A 331 7.74 -20.14 9.24
N ARG A 332 8.24 -19.22 10.06
CA ARG A 332 7.78 -19.06 11.45
C ARG A 332 6.34 -18.57 11.50
N THR A 333 5.99 -17.60 10.66
CA THR A 333 4.61 -17.10 10.52
C THR A 333 3.65 -18.20 10.04
N VAL A 334 4.01 -18.98 9.02
CA VAL A 334 3.18 -20.10 8.54
C VAL A 334 2.98 -21.14 9.65
N ALA A 335 4.00 -21.44 10.45
CA ALA A 335 3.88 -22.34 11.60
C ALA A 335 2.94 -21.78 12.69
N LEU A 336 3.02 -20.47 12.98
CA LEU A 336 2.11 -19.80 13.91
C LEU A 336 0.67 -19.86 13.41
N TYR A 337 0.42 -19.51 12.16
CA TYR A 337 -0.90 -19.60 11.52
C TYR A 337 -1.44 -21.04 11.48
N ALA A 338 -0.60 -22.02 11.18
CA ALA A 338 -0.97 -23.43 11.18
C ALA A 338 -1.44 -23.92 12.56
N SER A 339 -0.99 -23.29 13.64
CA SER A 339 -1.36 -23.68 15.01
C SER A 339 -2.71 -23.11 15.48
N LEU A 340 -3.36 -22.25 14.70
CA LEU A 340 -4.66 -21.66 15.01
C LEU A 340 -5.83 -22.63 14.70
N PRO A 341 -7.03 -22.36 15.24
CA PRO A 341 -8.25 -23.09 14.87
C PRO A 341 -8.54 -23.01 13.37
N ARG A 342 -9.11 -24.09 12.83
CA ARG A 342 -9.40 -24.26 11.40
C ARG A 342 -10.86 -24.64 11.18
N ASP A 343 -11.36 -24.34 9.99
CA ASP A 343 -12.68 -24.79 9.54
C ASP A 343 -12.68 -26.29 9.15
N GLU A 344 -13.83 -26.78 8.68
CA GLU A 344 -14.00 -28.17 8.25
C GLU A 344 -13.18 -28.55 6.99
N HIS A 345 -12.68 -27.55 6.27
CA HIS A 345 -11.82 -27.72 5.09
C HIS A 345 -10.34 -27.56 5.42
N GLY A 346 -9.99 -27.34 6.70
CA GLY A 346 -8.61 -27.17 7.14
C GLY A 346 -8.04 -25.78 6.87
N ARG A 347 -8.87 -24.78 6.53
CA ARG A 347 -8.47 -23.38 6.33
C ARG A 347 -8.56 -22.60 7.64
N MET A 348 -7.78 -21.53 7.76
CA MET A 348 -7.86 -20.63 8.92
C MET A 348 -9.24 -19.99 9.03
N LEU A 349 -9.73 -19.83 10.27
CA LEU A 349 -11.02 -19.16 10.53
C LEU A 349 -10.99 -17.65 10.26
N ARG A 350 -9.80 -17.05 10.26
CA ARG A 350 -9.58 -15.64 9.93
C ARG A 350 -8.70 -15.57 8.70
N ARG A 351 -8.85 -14.47 7.97
CA ARG A 351 -8.04 -14.12 6.81
C ARG A 351 -6.73 -13.49 7.26
N HIS A 352 -5.92 -14.24 7.99
CA HIS A 352 -4.55 -13.84 8.29
C HIS A 352 -3.74 -13.82 6.99
N ALA A 353 -2.86 -12.84 6.88
CA ALA A 353 -2.07 -12.62 5.68
C ALA A 353 -0.59 -12.47 6.03
N ILE A 354 0.25 -12.63 5.01
CA ILE A 354 1.65 -12.23 5.07
C ILE A 354 1.83 -11.11 4.06
N THR A 355 2.57 -10.07 4.44
CA THR A 355 2.90 -8.94 3.58
C THR A 355 4.35 -9.04 3.13
N ASP A 356 4.61 -8.58 1.90
CA ASP A 356 5.90 -8.52 1.21
C ASP A 356 6.32 -9.86 0.58
N LEU A 357 6.70 -10.85 1.41
CA LEU A 357 7.13 -12.18 0.98
C LEU A 357 8.31 -12.18 0.00
N GLU A 358 9.21 -11.20 0.10
CA GLU A 358 10.30 -10.96 -0.84
C GLU A 358 11.09 -12.22 -1.20
N ASN A 359 11.52 -13.01 -0.21
CA ASN A 359 12.34 -14.20 -0.42
C ASN A 359 11.77 -15.43 0.30
N SER A 360 10.60 -15.90 -0.13
CA SER A 360 9.87 -17.02 0.49
C SER A 360 10.34 -18.40 0.02
N ASP A 361 10.43 -19.39 0.92
CA ASP A 361 10.68 -20.78 0.52
C ASP A 361 9.42 -21.40 -0.13
N PRO A 362 9.54 -22.06 -1.30
CA PRO A 362 8.40 -22.68 -1.98
C PRO A 362 7.62 -23.70 -1.14
N THR A 363 8.29 -24.38 -0.20
CA THR A 363 7.65 -25.38 0.68
C THR A 363 6.66 -24.72 1.63
N ASP A 364 7.02 -23.56 2.18
CA ASP A 364 6.18 -22.82 3.09
C ASP A 364 4.97 -22.20 2.37
N LEU A 365 5.14 -21.79 1.10
CA LEU A 365 4.02 -21.33 0.25
C LEU A 365 2.97 -22.43 0.04
N VAL A 366 3.40 -23.68 -0.18
CA VAL A 366 2.49 -24.83 -0.33
C VAL A 366 1.70 -25.09 0.96
N GLU A 367 2.35 -25.01 2.13
CA GLU A 367 1.65 -25.16 3.41
C GLU A 367 0.71 -23.97 3.67
N PHE A 368 1.13 -22.75 3.34
CA PHE A 368 0.31 -21.56 3.52
C PHE A 368 -0.93 -21.56 2.63
N GLY A 369 -0.81 -22.00 1.37
CA GLY A 369 -1.94 -22.16 0.45
C GLY A 369 -2.99 -23.12 0.98
N LYS A 370 -2.58 -24.26 1.58
CA LYS A 370 -3.52 -25.21 2.23
C LYS A 370 -4.30 -24.59 3.39
N LEU A 371 -3.70 -23.62 4.08
CA LEU A 371 -4.36 -22.87 5.16
C LEU A 371 -5.33 -21.81 4.64
N GLY A 372 -5.38 -21.59 3.32
CA GLY A 372 -6.11 -20.48 2.71
C GLY A 372 -5.42 -19.14 2.87
N GLY A 373 -4.08 -19.15 2.93
CA GLY A 373 -3.25 -17.97 3.12
C GLY A 373 -3.41 -16.89 2.06
N ILE A 374 -3.16 -15.65 2.48
CA ILE A 374 -3.20 -14.46 1.64
C ILE A 374 -1.79 -13.87 1.59
N CYS A 375 -1.30 -13.59 0.37
CA CYS A 375 -0.02 -12.96 0.10
C CYS A 375 -0.25 -11.53 -0.40
N GLU A 376 0.12 -10.54 0.40
CA GLU A 376 0.06 -9.13 0.04
C GLU A 376 1.41 -8.73 -0.56
N VAL A 377 1.49 -8.72 -1.90
CA VAL A 377 2.75 -8.50 -2.62
C VAL A 377 2.85 -7.08 -3.16
N TYR A 378 4.08 -6.58 -3.31
CA TYR A 378 4.34 -5.29 -3.96
C TYR A 378 4.71 -5.52 -5.43
N PRO A 379 3.78 -5.34 -6.39
CA PRO A 379 4.00 -5.76 -7.77
C PRO A 379 4.96 -4.83 -8.51
N GLN A 380 5.15 -3.58 -8.05
CA GLN A 380 5.99 -2.58 -8.70
C GLN A 380 7.42 -2.55 -8.16
N ILE A 381 7.75 -3.31 -7.10
CA ILE A 381 8.98 -3.10 -6.30
C ILE A 381 10.28 -3.09 -7.11
N LEU A 382 10.37 -3.82 -8.23
CA LEU A 382 11.57 -3.85 -9.07
C LEU A 382 11.81 -2.52 -9.82
N THR A 383 10.82 -1.62 -9.91
CA THR A 383 10.97 -0.33 -10.60
C THR A 383 11.72 0.72 -9.79
N LEU A 384 11.95 0.47 -8.49
CA LEU A 384 12.74 1.36 -7.63
C LEU A 384 14.23 1.35 -7.99
N ASP A 385 14.74 0.21 -8.44
CA ASP A 385 16.17 -0.01 -8.60
C ASP A 385 16.57 -0.39 -10.02
N ARG A 386 17.84 -0.16 -10.32
CA ARG A 386 18.49 -0.81 -11.46
C ARG A 386 18.82 -2.25 -11.06
N ARG A 387 18.68 -3.19 -12.01
CA ARG A 387 18.80 -4.62 -11.73
C ARG A 387 20.07 -4.98 -10.96
N GLU A 388 21.23 -4.54 -11.44
CA GLU A 388 22.50 -4.99 -10.86
C GLU A 388 22.81 -4.34 -9.51
N ASP A 389 22.27 -3.15 -9.24
CA ASP A 389 22.41 -2.49 -7.94
C ASP A 389 21.73 -3.34 -6.85
N CYS A 390 20.48 -3.76 -7.11
CA CYS A 390 19.72 -4.66 -6.24
C CYS A 390 20.31 -6.09 -6.19
N LEU A 391 20.51 -6.75 -7.33
CA LEU A 391 20.94 -8.16 -7.34
C LEU A 391 22.34 -8.36 -6.79
N SER A 392 23.26 -7.39 -6.96
CA SER A 392 24.59 -7.50 -6.37
C SER A 392 24.54 -7.50 -4.84
N MET A 393 23.64 -6.73 -4.24
CA MET A 393 23.40 -6.73 -2.79
C MET A 393 22.82 -8.06 -2.35
N MET A 394 21.75 -8.53 -3.01
CA MET A 394 21.10 -9.80 -2.67
C MET A 394 22.07 -10.98 -2.77
N ARG A 395 22.90 -11.06 -3.83
CA ARG A 395 23.91 -12.12 -3.95
C ARG A 395 24.95 -12.10 -2.84
N ARG A 396 25.39 -10.90 -2.41
CA ARG A 396 26.33 -10.77 -1.27
C ARG A 396 25.71 -11.23 0.04
N GLN A 397 24.41 -11.03 0.20
CA GLN A 397 23.65 -11.39 1.40
C GLN A 397 23.31 -12.89 1.43
N ILE A 398 22.63 -13.41 0.39
CA ILE A 398 21.98 -14.73 0.41
C ILE A 398 22.47 -15.69 -0.68
N GLY A 399 23.38 -15.26 -1.56
CA GLY A 399 23.90 -16.10 -2.64
C GLY A 399 22.90 -16.37 -3.78
N GLU A 400 23.41 -16.92 -4.89
CA GLU A 400 22.65 -17.09 -6.14
C GLU A 400 21.48 -18.07 -6.01
N THR A 401 21.65 -19.17 -5.26
CA THR A 401 20.61 -20.20 -5.14
C THR A 401 19.36 -19.67 -4.46
N ARG A 402 19.51 -18.92 -3.36
CA ARG A 402 18.38 -18.36 -2.61
C ARG A 402 17.74 -17.19 -3.36
N LEU A 403 18.53 -16.40 -4.09
CA LEU A 403 18.04 -15.33 -4.96
C LEU A 403 17.03 -15.81 -6.02
N LEU A 404 17.07 -17.08 -6.42
CA LEU A 404 16.06 -17.64 -7.35
C LEU A 404 14.65 -17.67 -6.74
N HIS A 405 14.53 -17.62 -5.41
CA HIS A 405 13.25 -17.58 -4.71
C HIS A 405 12.72 -16.15 -4.52
N SER A 406 13.51 -15.13 -4.87
CA SER A 406 13.07 -13.75 -4.71
C SER A 406 11.93 -13.41 -5.65
N TRP A 407 10.92 -12.71 -5.11
CA TRP A 407 9.67 -12.31 -5.74
C TRP A 407 8.90 -13.47 -6.40
N ASN A 408 8.86 -14.64 -5.74
CA ASN A 408 8.21 -15.87 -6.23
C ASN A 408 6.67 -15.84 -6.23
N ARG A 409 6.09 -14.91 -7.00
CA ARG A 409 4.62 -14.74 -7.11
C ARG A 409 3.96 -15.93 -7.82
N ARG A 410 4.64 -16.54 -8.80
CA ARG A 410 4.21 -17.80 -9.42
C ARG A 410 4.01 -18.90 -8.39
N GLY A 411 4.99 -19.10 -7.51
CA GLY A 411 4.90 -20.10 -6.44
C GLY A 411 3.73 -19.86 -5.49
N MET A 412 3.36 -18.59 -5.23
CA MET A 412 2.20 -18.25 -4.41
C MET A 412 0.89 -18.67 -5.10
N GLU A 413 0.72 -18.30 -6.37
CA GLU A 413 -0.46 -18.64 -7.17
C GLU A 413 -0.60 -20.16 -7.35
N ASP A 414 0.48 -20.84 -7.75
CA ASP A 414 0.49 -22.30 -7.97
C ASP A 414 0.23 -23.10 -6.68
N SER A 415 0.54 -22.51 -5.52
CA SER A 415 0.27 -23.10 -4.20
C SER A 415 -1.19 -22.92 -3.75
N GLY A 416 -1.98 -22.12 -4.46
CA GLY A 416 -3.37 -21.80 -4.10
C GLY A 416 -3.49 -20.73 -3.01
N CYS A 417 -2.43 -19.93 -2.77
CA CYS A 417 -2.55 -18.72 -1.96
C CYS A 417 -3.41 -17.69 -2.70
N THR A 418 -4.14 -16.85 -1.97
CA THR A 418 -4.74 -15.66 -2.57
C THR A 418 -3.68 -14.57 -2.69
N VAL A 419 -3.29 -14.21 -3.90
CA VAL A 419 -2.40 -13.08 -4.14
C VAL A 419 -3.21 -11.78 -4.20
N CYS A 420 -2.73 -10.73 -3.54
CA CYS A 420 -3.29 -9.39 -3.61
C CYS A 420 -2.18 -8.33 -3.63
N CYS A 421 -2.46 -7.15 -4.17
CA CYS A 421 -1.45 -6.13 -4.44
C CYS A 421 -1.47 -5.00 -3.43
N GLY A 422 -0.31 -4.67 -2.88
CA GLY A 422 -0.06 -3.46 -2.10
C GLY A 422 1.01 -2.58 -2.77
N THR A 423 1.12 -1.32 -2.37
CA THR A 423 2.20 -0.44 -2.85
C THR A 423 3.15 0.03 -1.77
N ASP A 424 2.81 -0.23 -0.52
CA ASP A 424 3.49 0.35 0.64
C ASP A 424 3.57 1.88 0.53
N LEU A 425 2.51 2.49 -0.03
CA LEU A 425 2.46 3.93 -0.29
C LEU A 425 2.85 4.69 0.98
N PRO A 426 3.85 5.59 0.95
CA PRO A 426 4.36 6.29 -0.23
C PRO A 426 5.60 5.68 -0.87
N LEU A 427 6.00 4.45 -0.55
CA LEU A 427 7.13 3.78 -1.21
C LEU A 427 6.94 3.81 -2.73
N LEU A 428 5.76 3.37 -3.18
CA LEU A 428 5.34 3.46 -4.57
C LEU A 428 3.98 4.14 -4.66
N ILE A 429 3.79 4.91 -5.74
CA ILE A 429 2.45 5.36 -6.15
C ILE A 429 1.80 4.23 -6.96
N PRO A 430 0.51 3.91 -6.76
CA PRO A 430 -0.14 2.87 -7.54
C PRO A 430 -0.03 3.12 -9.04
N SER A 431 0.55 2.17 -9.75
CA SER A 431 0.54 2.13 -11.21
C SER A 431 0.34 0.69 -11.68
N LEU A 432 -0.80 0.46 -12.33
CA LEU A 432 -1.07 -0.83 -12.96
C LEU A 432 -0.05 -1.12 -14.07
N GLY A 433 0.39 -0.08 -14.79
CA GLY A 433 1.40 -0.18 -15.83
C GLY A 433 2.75 -0.68 -15.32
N GLU A 434 3.25 -0.08 -14.23
CA GLU A 434 4.48 -0.55 -13.57
C GLU A 434 4.30 -1.94 -12.95
N SER A 435 3.10 -2.23 -12.43
CA SER A 435 2.78 -3.56 -11.90
C SER A 435 2.88 -4.63 -12.99
N ILE A 436 2.33 -4.38 -14.18
CA ILE A 436 2.42 -5.31 -15.33
C ILE A 436 3.88 -5.45 -15.77
N TYR A 437 4.57 -4.32 -15.93
CA TYR A 437 5.98 -4.28 -16.33
C TYR A 437 6.87 -5.14 -15.42
N SER A 438 6.68 -5.03 -14.11
CA SER A 438 7.49 -5.72 -13.11
C SER A 438 6.99 -7.12 -12.76
N ALA A 439 5.72 -7.28 -12.37
CA ALA A 439 5.20 -8.56 -11.88
C ALA A 439 4.85 -9.57 -12.99
N CYS A 440 4.58 -9.11 -14.21
CA CYS A 440 4.38 -9.99 -15.37
C CYS A 440 5.63 -10.09 -16.26
N GLY A 441 6.33 -8.98 -16.48
CA GLY A 441 7.54 -8.93 -17.29
C GLY A 441 8.84 -9.30 -16.55
N GLY A 442 8.85 -9.22 -15.22
CA GLY A 442 10.06 -9.43 -14.41
C GLY A 442 11.09 -8.32 -14.54
N PHE A 443 10.72 -7.14 -15.04
CA PHE A 443 11.67 -6.09 -15.40
C PHE A 443 11.97 -5.12 -14.25
N PHE A 444 13.25 -4.78 -14.10
CA PHE A 444 13.73 -3.66 -13.26
C PHE A 444 13.62 -2.31 -13.98
N ALA A 445 13.92 -1.20 -13.28
CA ALA A 445 13.86 0.16 -13.82
C ALA A 445 14.59 0.33 -15.18
N ASP A 446 15.70 -0.39 -15.35
CA ASP A 446 16.56 -0.41 -16.55
C ASP A 446 16.12 -1.42 -17.64
N GLY A 447 14.99 -2.10 -17.45
CA GLY A 447 14.38 -3.00 -18.44
C GLY A 447 15.00 -4.38 -18.59
N LEU A 448 15.87 -4.74 -17.63
CA LEU A 448 16.47 -6.06 -17.55
C LEU A 448 15.62 -6.99 -16.68
N PRO A 449 15.41 -8.25 -17.10
CA PRO A 449 14.55 -9.18 -16.38
C PRO A 449 15.25 -9.88 -15.21
N VAL A 450 14.47 -10.37 -14.26
CA VAL A 450 14.88 -11.31 -13.20
C VAL A 450 13.83 -12.38 -12.98
N ASN A 451 14.27 -13.59 -12.65
CA ASN A 451 13.42 -14.72 -12.25
C ASN A 451 12.10 -14.79 -13.05
N GLU A 452 12.16 -14.80 -14.38
CA GLU A 452 10.94 -14.75 -15.22
C GLU A 452 9.98 -15.92 -14.96
N VAL A 453 10.49 -17.03 -14.41
CA VAL A 453 9.67 -18.18 -13.97
C VAL A 453 8.80 -17.88 -12.74
N ASN A 454 9.09 -16.80 -12.02
CA ASN A 454 8.40 -16.37 -10.81
C ASN A 454 7.26 -15.36 -11.08
N THR A 455 7.03 -14.98 -12.35
CA THR A 455 6.06 -13.93 -12.71
C THR A 455 4.61 -14.42 -12.75
N LEU A 456 3.69 -13.47 -12.60
CA LEU A 456 2.27 -13.67 -12.82
C LEU A 456 1.91 -13.51 -14.29
N THR A 457 0.85 -14.17 -14.74
CA THR A 457 0.17 -13.79 -15.97
C THR A 457 -0.56 -12.46 -15.76
N LEU A 458 -0.89 -11.77 -16.86
CA LEU A 458 -1.68 -10.54 -16.78
C LEU A 458 -2.99 -10.75 -16.02
N VAL A 459 -3.73 -11.81 -16.33
CA VAL A 459 -5.04 -12.10 -15.72
C VAL A 459 -4.93 -12.29 -14.20
N GLU A 460 -3.92 -13.05 -13.74
CA GLU A 460 -3.69 -13.26 -12.32
C GLU A 460 -3.32 -11.95 -11.61
N LEU A 461 -2.49 -11.10 -12.23
CA LEU A 461 -2.18 -9.78 -11.69
C LEU A 461 -3.41 -8.86 -11.62
N LEU A 462 -4.24 -8.82 -12.67
CA LEU A 462 -5.48 -8.03 -12.66
C LEU A 462 -6.44 -8.52 -11.57
N ARG A 463 -6.53 -9.84 -11.34
CA ARG A 463 -7.30 -10.42 -10.22
C ARG A 463 -6.69 -10.07 -8.87
N ALA A 464 -5.37 -10.10 -8.72
CA ALA A 464 -4.69 -9.74 -7.48
C ALA A 464 -4.97 -8.28 -7.09
N TRP A 465 -4.97 -7.37 -8.06
CA TRP A 465 -5.36 -5.97 -7.87
C TRP A 465 -6.86 -5.75 -7.60
N THR A 466 -7.72 -6.73 -7.85
CA THR A 466 -9.18 -6.57 -7.78
C THR A 466 -9.81 -7.58 -6.81
N ALA A 467 -10.22 -8.75 -7.29
CA ALA A 467 -10.85 -9.80 -6.50
C ALA A 467 -9.98 -10.29 -5.33
N GLY A 468 -8.65 -10.36 -5.51
CA GLY A 468 -7.70 -10.72 -4.46
C GLY A 468 -7.73 -9.74 -3.30
N GLY A 469 -7.65 -8.43 -3.60
CA GLY A 469 -7.79 -7.38 -2.59
C GLY A 469 -9.19 -7.35 -1.94
N ALA A 470 -10.25 -7.58 -2.71
CA ALA A 470 -11.61 -7.66 -2.16
C ALA A 470 -11.76 -8.84 -1.19
N TYR A 471 -11.15 -9.97 -1.50
CA TYR A 471 -11.10 -11.15 -0.63
C TYR A 471 -10.25 -10.88 0.62
N ASP A 472 -9.07 -10.28 0.51
CA ASP A 472 -8.29 -9.88 1.68
C ASP A 472 -9.14 -9.02 2.63
N LEU A 473 -9.81 -8.01 2.07
CA LEU A 473 -10.63 -7.05 2.80
C LEU A 473 -11.99 -7.59 3.31
N MET A 474 -12.36 -8.83 3.03
CA MET A 474 -13.68 -9.40 3.38
C MET A 474 -14.85 -8.63 2.75
N ARG A 475 -14.69 -8.26 1.49
CA ARG A 475 -15.66 -7.48 0.69
C ARG A 475 -15.91 -8.08 -0.70
N GLU A 476 -15.48 -9.30 -0.96
CA GLU A 476 -15.63 -9.98 -2.24
C GLU A 476 -17.10 -10.19 -2.66
N ASP A 477 -18.05 -10.17 -1.74
CA ASP A 477 -19.48 -10.24 -2.06
C ASP A 477 -20.01 -8.95 -2.72
N GLU A 478 -19.30 -7.83 -2.58
CA GLU A 478 -19.73 -6.51 -3.04
C GLU A 478 -18.73 -5.79 -3.95
N LEU A 479 -17.46 -6.20 -3.96
CA LEU A 479 -16.37 -5.60 -4.73
C LEU A 479 -15.55 -6.64 -5.52
N GLY A 480 -14.58 -6.15 -6.30
CA GLY A 480 -13.51 -6.97 -6.90
C GLY A 480 -13.85 -7.66 -8.23
N THR A 481 -15.11 -7.65 -8.66
CA THR A 481 -15.54 -8.17 -9.96
C THR A 481 -16.71 -7.35 -10.52
N LEU A 482 -16.89 -7.40 -11.84
CA LEU A 482 -18.05 -6.79 -12.52
C LEU A 482 -19.16 -7.83 -12.61
N GLU A 483 -19.98 -7.91 -11.55
CA GLU A 483 -21.12 -8.82 -11.46
C GLU A 483 -22.39 -8.06 -11.10
N VAL A 484 -23.53 -8.54 -11.60
CA VAL A 484 -24.84 -7.94 -11.30
C VAL A 484 -25.07 -7.88 -9.78
N GLY A 485 -25.48 -6.72 -9.30
CA GLY A 485 -25.75 -6.46 -7.89
C GLY A 485 -24.55 -5.98 -7.08
N LYS A 486 -23.31 -6.16 -7.55
CA LYS A 486 -22.11 -5.60 -6.89
C LYS A 486 -22.07 -4.09 -7.02
N LEU A 487 -21.26 -3.46 -6.16
CA LEU A 487 -21.04 -2.02 -6.18
C LEU A 487 -20.30 -1.63 -7.47
N ALA A 488 -20.67 -0.48 -8.02
CA ALA A 488 -20.08 0.04 -9.24
C ALA A 488 -18.76 0.77 -8.93
N ASP A 489 -17.75 -0.04 -8.63
CA ASP A 489 -16.36 0.35 -8.45
C ASP A 489 -15.60 -0.13 -9.70
N ILE A 490 -15.29 0.77 -10.63
CA ILE A 490 -14.85 0.46 -12.00
C ILE A 490 -13.62 1.31 -12.34
N CYS A 491 -12.62 0.68 -12.94
CA CYS A 491 -11.46 1.32 -13.55
C CYS A 491 -11.54 1.17 -15.07
N VAL A 492 -11.24 2.24 -15.81
CA VAL A 492 -11.11 2.24 -17.26
C VAL A 492 -9.70 2.63 -17.64
N LEU A 493 -9.03 1.77 -18.37
CA LEU A 493 -7.68 1.98 -18.89
C LEU A 493 -7.73 2.68 -20.23
N ASP A 494 -6.67 3.40 -20.60
CA ASP A 494 -6.67 4.22 -21.82
C ASP A 494 -6.52 3.44 -23.14
N ARG A 495 -6.36 2.12 -23.07
CA ARG A 495 -6.26 1.19 -24.20
C ARG A 495 -6.62 -0.24 -23.79
N ASP A 496 -6.59 -1.17 -24.73
CA ASP A 496 -6.75 -2.59 -24.42
C ASP A 496 -5.48 -3.15 -23.76
N VAL A 497 -5.56 -3.53 -22.49
CA VAL A 497 -4.43 -4.05 -21.74
C VAL A 497 -4.02 -5.47 -22.17
N PHE A 498 -4.91 -6.21 -22.84
CA PHE A 498 -4.68 -7.60 -23.25
C PHE A 498 -3.85 -7.75 -24.54
N ASP A 499 -3.66 -6.66 -25.29
CA ASP A 499 -2.82 -6.60 -26.50
C ASP A 499 -1.50 -5.83 -26.27
N LEU A 500 -1.17 -5.57 -25.00
CA LEU A 500 -0.04 -4.75 -24.59
C LEU A 500 1.26 -5.56 -24.50
N ASP A 501 2.35 -5.07 -25.11
CA ASP A 501 3.70 -5.53 -24.78
C ASP A 501 4.05 -5.04 -23.37
N TYR A 502 4.42 -5.95 -22.47
CA TYR A 502 4.76 -5.61 -21.09
C TYR A 502 5.91 -4.61 -20.98
N ARG A 503 6.80 -4.51 -21.99
CA ARG A 503 7.86 -3.49 -22.00
C ARG A 503 7.32 -2.06 -22.13
N ASP A 504 6.18 -1.91 -22.80
CA ASP A 504 5.51 -0.63 -23.02
C ASP A 504 4.47 -0.33 -21.93
N ALA A 505 4.28 -1.24 -20.97
CA ALA A 505 3.21 -1.14 -19.98
C ALA A 505 3.33 0.06 -19.04
N ARG A 506 4.52 0.64 -18.87
CA ARG A 506 4.70 1.85 -18.03
C ARG A 506 3.95 3.08 -18.55
N ASP A 507 3.63 3.11 -19.85
CA ASP A 507 2.86 4.20 -20.47
C ASP A 507 1.34 4.01 -20.33
N LEU A 508 0.89 2.90 -19.73
CA LEU A 508 -0.51 2.63 -19.46
C LEU A 508 -1.04 3.63 -18.45
N ALA A 509 -2.17 4.25 -18.77
CA ALA A 509 -2.84 5.20 -17.90
C ALA A 509 -4.29 4.80 -17.63
N VAL A 510 -4.82 5.33 -16.54
CA VAL A 510 -6.26 5.28 -16.26
C VAL A 510 -6.92 6.48 -16.95
N ASP A 511 -8.01 6.20 -17.66
CA ASP A 511 -8.82 7.21 -18.32
C ASP A 511 -10.02 7.64 -17.46
N MET A 512 -10.56 6.71 -16.67
CA MET A 512 -11.72 6.98 -15.83
C MET A 512 -11.73 6.05 -14.61
N THR A 513 -12.12 6.61 -13.46
CA THR A 513 -12.38 5.84 -12.24
C THR A 513 -13.79 6.16 -11.75
N MET A 514 -14.57 5.09 -11.52
CA MET A 514 -15.89 5.16 -10.92
C MET A 514 -15.85 4.49 -9.56
N SER A 515 -16.36 5.19 -8.53
CA SER A 515 -16.47 4.69 -7.17
C SER A 515 -17.90 4.88 -6.70
N ASP A 516 -18.53 3.81 -6.18
CA ASP A 516 -19.94 3.82 -5.76
C ASP A 516 -20.89 4.37 -6.84
N GLY A 517 -20.61 4.04 -8.11
CA GLY A 517 -21.38 4.49 -9.28
C GLY A 517 -21.21 5.95 -9.66
N GLN A 518 -20.32 6.70 -9.01
CA GLN A 518 -19.96 8.07 -9.38
C GLN A 518 -18.61 8.09 -10.09
N ILE A 519 -18.51 8.81 -11.21
CA ILE A 519 -17.21 9.06 -11.87
C ILE A 519 -16.45 10.07 -11.00
N VAL A 520 -15.39 9.59 -10.34
CA VAL A 520 -14.56 10.37 -9.40
C VAL A 520 -13.27 10.86 -10.04
N PHE A 521 -12.89 10.30 -11.20
CA PHE A 521 -11.79 10.77 -12.04
C PHE A 521 -12.14 10.54 -13.51
N ASP A 522 -11.80 11.51 -14.37
CA ASP A 522 -11.98 11.45 -15.82
C ASP A 522 -10.88 12.28 -16.50
N ARG A 523 -9.87 11.59 -17.04
CA ARG A 523 -8.67 12.20 -17.62
C ARG A 523 -9.01 13.18 -18.75
N ASN A 524 -10.12 12.97 -19.46
CA ASN A 524 -10.53 13.83 -20.58
C ASN A 524 -11.22 15.12 -20.14
N LYS A 525 -11.64 15.23 -18.88
CA LYS A 525 -12.23 16.45 -18.32
C LYS A 525 -11.21 17.31 -17.56
N GLU A 526 -10.09 16.73 -17.18
CA GLU A 526 -9.01 17.38 -16.44
C GLU A 526 -7.88 17.92 -17.35
N ALA A 527 -7.84 17.48 -18.62
CA ALA A 527 -6.82 17.86 -19.61
C ALA A 527 -7.09 19.17 -20.36
#